data_AF-A0A7S0JEZ6-F1
#
_entry.id   AF-A0A7S0JEZ6-F1
#
_cell.length_a   1.000
_cell.length_b   1.000
_cell.length_c   1.000
_cell.angle_alpha   90.00
_cell.angle_beta   90.00
_cell.angle_gamma   90.00
#
_symmetry.space_group_name_H-M   'P 1'
#
loop_
_entity.id
_entity.type
_entity.pdbx_description
1 polymer ?
#
loop_
_entity_poly.entity_id
_entity_poly.type
_entity_poly.pdbx_seq_one_letter_code
_entity_poly.pdbx_strand_id
1 'polypeptide(L)'
;MLPPQLPPNRPPLLPPPPPLHPPKAPPHPPPLPPVEDVLNARFRNGKPSNNLDEAGVLMHQFDEYEIWDKPWAACRTRDECHSAGNSQGGRMSTSLIYARMREREDRTLVPMFSYRGGVVLRPEDTLVLCAYGGDGSTLLANCDPSVVTKSCIP
;
A
#
# COMPACT_ATOMS: atom_id res chain seq x y z
N MET A 1 12.97 33.81 -93.19
CA MET A 1 11.93 33.33 -92.27
C MET A 1 12.55 32.28 -91.38
N LEU A 2 12.69 32.53 -90.08
CA LEU A 2 13.26 31.56 -89.13
C LEU A 2 12.19 30.51 -88.77
N PRO A 3 12.54 29.21 -88.65
CA PRO A 3 11.60 28.19 -88.22
C PRO A 3 11.20 28.38 -86.75
N PRO A 4 9.96 28.04 -86.37
CA PRO A 4 9.48 28.18 -84.99
C PRO A 4 10.24 27.23 -84.06
N GLN A 5 10.73 27.76 -82.94
CA GLN A 5 11.36 26.96 -81.89
C GLN A 5 10.30 26.12 -81.16
N LEU A 6 10.59 24.82 -81.01
CA LEU A 6 9.79 23.92 -80.18
C LEU A 6 9.92 24.30 -78.70
N PRO A 7 8.83 24.19 -77.90
CA PRO A 7 8.89 24.48 -76.47
C PRO A 7 9.83 23.50 -75.75
N PRO A 8 10.50 23.95 -74.67
CA PRO A 8 11.41 23.10 -73.91
C PRO A 8 10.67 21.91 -73.29
N ASN A 9 11.25 20.73 -73.45
CA ASN A 9 10.73 19.48 -72.94
C ASN A 9 10.70 19.52 -71.40
N ARG A 10 9.50 19.49 -70.80
CA ARG A 10 9.35 19.54 -69.34
C ARG A 10 9.84 18.21 -68.75
N PRO A 11 10.75 18.20 -67.76
CA PRO A 11 11.17 16.94 -67.14
C PRO A 11 9.99 16.24 -66.47
N PRO A 12 9.97 14.90 -66.43
CA PRO A 12 8.91 14.15 -65.77
C PRO A 12 8.82 14.53 -64.29
N LEU A 13 7.60 14.79 -63.81
CA LEU A 13 7.36 15.00 -62.38
C LEU A 13 7.69 13.70 -61.63
N LEU A 14 8.54 13.79 -60.61
CA LEU A 14 8.80 12.66 -59.72
C LEU A 14 7.52 12.28 -58.96
N PRO A 15 7.25 10.98 -58.73
CA PRO A 15 6.14 10.56 -57.91
C PRO A 15 6.32 11.04 -56.46
N PRO A 16 5.23 11.35 -55.75
CA PRO A 16 5.31 11.74 -54.35
C PRO A 16 5.87 10.59 -53.49
N PRO A 17 6.60 10.89 -52.41
CA PRO A 17 7.09 9.87 -51.50
C PRO A 17 5.91 9.14 -50.82
N PRO A 18 6.09 7.87 -50.44
CA PRO A 18 5.06 7.11 -49.76
C PRO A 18 4.70 7.76 -48.40
N PRO A 19 3.46 7.60 -47.92
CA PRO A 19 3.06 8.09 -46.60
C PRO A 19 3.96 7.50 -45.52
N LEU A 20 4.47 8.35 -44.62
CA LEU A 20 5.19 7.88 -43.45
C LEU A 20 4.27 7.00 -42.60
N HIS A 21 4.73 5.80 -42.23
CA HIS A 21 3.99 4.94 -41.32
C HIS A 21 3.80 5.64 -39.97
N PRO A 22 2.61 5.52 -39.34
CA PRO A 22 2.39 6.06 -38.01
C PRO A 22 3.37 5.42 -37.00
N PRO A 23 3.83 6.19 -36.00
CA PRO A 23 4.70 5.66 -34.95
C PRO A 23 4.06 4.46 -34.26
N LYS A 24 4.85 3.41 -34.01
CA LYS A 24 4.39 2.24 -33.24
C LYS A 24 4.01 2.70 -31.83
N ALA A 25 2.84 2.27 -31.35
CA ALA A 25 2.38 2.60 -29.99
C ALA A 25 3.40 2.13 -28.94
N PRO A 26 3.54 2.83 -27.81
CA PRO A 26 4.39 2.39 -26.71
C PRO A 26 3.98 0.99 -26.24
N PRO A 27 4.93 0.13 -25.83
CA PRO A 27 4.59 -1.15 -25.22
C PRO A 27 3.78 -0.93 -23.93
N HIS A 28 2.78 -1.77 -23.70
CA HIS A 28 2.00 -1.74 -22.46
C HIS A 28 2.90 -2.07 -21.25
N PRO A 29 2.67 -1.44 -20.09
CA PRO A 29 3.35 -1.79 -18.86
C PRO A 29 3.03 -3.24 -18.47
N PRO A 30 3.96 -3.94 -17.78
CA PRO A 30 3.70 -5.28 -17.27
C PRO A 30 2.54 -5.26 -16.26
N PRO A 31 1.77 -6.35 -16.14
CA PRO A 31 0.74 -6.47 -15.13
C PRO A 31 1.34 -6.40 -13.73
N LEU A 32 0.59 -5.82 -12.79
CA LEU A 32 0.96 -5.79 -11.37
C LEU A 32 1.03 -7.23 -10.82
N PRO A 33 1.92 -7.50 -9.86
CA PRO A 33 1.97 -8.80 -9.21
C PRO A 33 0.66 -9.11 -8.47
N PRO A 34 0.28 -10.39 -8.35
CA PRO A 34 -0.82 -10.82 -7.49
C PRO A 34 -0.63 -10.35 -6.04
N VAL A 35 -1.73 -10.02 -5.36
CA VAL A 35 -1.67 -9.46 -3.99
C VAL A 35 -1.07 -10.46 -3.01
N GLU A 36 -1.36 -11.74 -3.19
CA GLU A 36 -0.82 -12.83 -2.39
C GLU A 36 0.70 -12.91 -2.49
N ASP A 37 1.30 -12.62 -3.65
CA ASP A 37 2.75 -12.63 -3.82
C ASP A 37 3.40 -11.48 -3.06
N VAL A 38 2.77 -10.29 -3.11
CA VAL A 38 3.22 -9.12 -2.35
C VAL A 38 3.14 -9.39 -0.84
N LEU A 39 2.02 -9.93 -0.36
CA LEU A 39 1.83 -10.25 1.06
C LEU A 39 2.80 -11.34 1.53
N ASN A 40 2.97 -12.40 0.73
CA ASN A 40 3.91 -13.47 1.04
C ASN A 40 5.35 -12.97 1.07
N ALA A 41 5.74 -12.08 0.14
CA ALA A 41 7.07 -11.47 0.15
C ALA A 41 7.30 -10.64 1.42
N ARG A 42 6.34 -9.78 1.80
CA ARG A 42 6.38 -9.00 3.05
C ARG A 42 6.49 -9.90 4.29
N PHE A 43 5.68 -10.96 4.36
CA PHE A 43 5.74 -11.91 5.47
C PHE A 43 7.11 -12.60 5.58
N ARG A 44 7.65 -13.11 4.47
CA ARG A 44 8.94 -13.84 4.45
C ARG A 44 10.13 -12.93 4.76
N ASN A 45 10.13 -11.72 4.21
CA ASN A 45 11.27 -10.80 4.27
C ASN A 45 11.17 -9.79 5.42
N GLY A 46 10.12 -9.86 6.24
CA GLY A 46 9.87 -8.94 7.35
C GLY A 46 11.04 -8.88 8.33
N LYS A 47 11.42 -7.67 8.72
CA LYS A 47 12.53 -7.35 9.62
C LYS A 47 12.19 -6.12 10.47
N PRO A 48 12.87 -5.87 11.61
CA PRO A 48 12.69 -4.63 12.35
C PRO A 48 12.91 -3.40 11.45
N SER A 49 11.88 -2.57 11.28
CA SER A 49 11.90 -1.37 10.43
C SER A 49 10.73 -0.45 10.79
N ASN A 50 10.92 0.85 10.60
CA ASN A 50 9.83 1.85 10.67
C ASN A 50 9.07 1.96 9.34
N ASN A 51 9.48 1.20 8.32
CA ASN A 51 8.78 1.11 7.04
C ASN A 51 7.89 -0.14 7.03
N LEU A 52 6.57 0.03 6.88
CA LEU A 52 5.60 -1.06 6.87
C LEU A 52 5.75 -2.03 5.68
N ASP A 53 6.40 -1.61 4.58
CA ASP A 53 6.76 -2.50 3.47
C ASP A 53 7.86 -3.49 3.86
N GLU A 54 8.71 -3.11 4.82
CA GLU A 54 9.84 -3.92 5.29
C GLU A 54 9.55 -4.63 6.63
N ALA A 55 8.65 -4.07 7.43
CA ALA A 55 8.37 -4.53 8.79
C ALA A 55 7.66 -5.89 8.84
N GLY A 56 6.91 -6.22 7.79
CA GLY A 56 6.08 -7.42 7.70
C GLY A 56 4.68 -7.09 7.18
N VAL A 57 3.67 -7.84 7.62
CA VAL A 57 2.27 -7.62 7.27
C VAL A 57 1.55 -7.06 8.48
N LEU A 58 0.99 -5.84 8.36
CA LEU A 58 0.16 -5.25 9.40
C LEU A 58 -1.30 -5.67 9.19
N MET A 59 -1.88 -6.33 10.19
CA MET A 59 -3.22 -6.90 10.13
C MET A 59 -4.07 -6.42 11.29
N HIS A 60 -5.31 -6.04 11.03
CA HIS A 60 -6.34 -5.80 12.03
C HIS A 60 -7.29 -7.00 12.04
N GLN A 61 -7.37 -7.71 13.18
CA GLN A 61 -8.37 -8.75 13.38
C GLN A 61 -9.58 -8.17 14.09
N PHE A 62 -10.78 -8.60 13.69
CA PHE A 62 -12.00 -8.12 14.32
C PHE A 62 -12.16 -8.70 15.72
N ASP A 63 -12.28 -7.84 16.74
CA ASP A 63 -12.28 -8.17 18.17
C ASP A 63 -13.50 -7.63 18.94
N GLU A 64 -14.52 -7.12 18.24
CA GLU A 64 -15.78 -6.54 18.77
C GLU A 64 -15.64 -5.17 19.40
N TYR A 65 -14.44 -4.56 19.38
CA TYR A 65 -14.25 -3.16 19.74
C TYR A 65 -14.43 -2.22 18.55
N GLU A 66 -14.77 -2.74 17.37
CA GLU A 66 -14.99 -1.94 16.19
C GLU A 66 -16.38 -1.29 16.13
N ILE A 67 -16.52 -0.37 15.18
CA ILE A 67 -17.83 0.15 14.78
C ILE A 67 -18.43 -0.87 13.80
N TRP A 68 -19.61 -1.39 14.14
CA TRP A 68 -20.25 -2.52 13.46
C TRP A 68 -20.44 -2.38 11.95
N ASP A 69 -20.70 -1.18 11.44
CA ASP A 69 -20.93 -0.91 10.01
C ASP A 69 -19.62 -0.68 9.22
N LYS A 70 -18.50 -0.48 9.92
CA LYS A 70 -17.17 -0.24 9.33
C LYS A 70 -16.06 -0.89 10.15
N PRO A 71 -16.09 -2.23 10.36
CA PRO A 71 -15.14 -2.92 11.22
C PRO A 71 -13.69 -2.85 10.73
N TRP A 72 -13.46 -2.48 9.47
CA TRP A 72 -12.11 -2.27 8.93
C TRP A 72 -11.49 -0.91 9.26
N ALA A 73 -12.29 0.06 9.74
CA ALA A 73 -11.86 1.45 9.88
C ALA A 73 -11.54 1.81 11.33
N ALA A 74 -10.44 2.52 11.54
CA ALA A 74 -10.15 3.13 12.84
C ALA A 74 -11.12 4.30 13.06
N CYS A 75 -11.63 4.45 14.27
CA CYS A 75 -12.27 5.69 14.67
C CYS A 75 -11.27 6.83 14.55
N ARG A 76 -11.66 8.00 14.05
CA ARG A 76 -10.80 9.18 13.98
C ARG A 76 -10.91 10.04 15.22
N THR A 77 -12.10 10.06 15.82
CA THR A 77 -12.41 10.85 17.02
C THR A 77 -12.94 9.94 18.12
N ARG A 78 -12.98 10.46 19.35
CA ARG A 78 -13.60 9.77 20.49
C ARG A 78 -15.10 9.53 20.24
N ASP A 79 -15.78 10.52 19.67
CA ASP A 79 -17.22 10.45 19.42
C ASP A 79 -17.58 9.40 18.36
N GLU A 80 -16.67 9.08 17.43
CA GLU A 80 -16.89 7.97 16.50
C GLU A 80 -16.83 6.60 17.20
N CYS A 81 -16.19 6.51 18.38
CA CYS A 81 -15.74 5.26 19.00
C CYS A 81 -16.58 4.83 20.21
N HIS A 82 -17.90 5.04 20.17
CA HIS A 82 -18.81 4.76 21.30
C HIS A 82 -18.75 3.30 21.80
N SER A 83 -18.54 2.35 20.89
CA SER A 83 -18.46 0.91 21.21
C SER A 83 -17.15 0.52 21.91
N ALA A 84 -16.07 1.28 21.70
CA ALA A 84 -14.72 0.97 22.17
C ALA A 84 -14.40 1.56 23.57
N GLY A 85 -15.41 2.03 24.31
CA GLY A 85 -15.24 2.60 25.65
C GLY A 85 -14.53 3.96 25.65
N ASN A 86 -13.57 4.16 26.56
CA ASN A 86 -12.75 5.39 26.65
C ASN A 86 -11.67 5.48 25.54
N SER A 87 -11.95 4.93 24.35
CA SER A 87 -11.01 4.97 23.24
C SER A 87 -10.82 6.42 22.77
N GLN A 88 -9.58 6.88 22.78
CA GLN A 88 -9.23 8.10 22.06
C GLN A 88 -9.19 7.77 20.56
N GLY A 89 -9.71 8.66 19.72
CA GLY A 89 -9.68 8.47 18.26
C GLY A 89 -8.25 8.21 17.74
N GLY A 90 -8.15 7.56 16.58
CA GLY A 90 -6.90 7.20 15.92
C GLY A 90 -6.26 5.91 16.41
N ARG A 91 -7.01 5.04 17.12
CA ARG A 91 -6.50 3.79 17.70
C ARG A 91 -7.14 2.58 17.05
N MET A 92 -6.34 1.54 16.83
CA MET A 92 -6.77 0.28 16.26
C MET A 92 -5.93 -0.86 16.84
N SER A 93 -6.58 -1.97 17.18
CA SER A 93 -5.95 -3.22 17.58
C SER A 93 -5.34 -3.88 16.34
N THR A 94 -4.01 -4.03 16.29
CA THR A 94 -3.34 -4.60 15.11
C THR A 94 -2.23 -5.56 15.52
N SER A 95 -1.91 -6.48 14.62
CA SER A 95 -0.76 -7.38 14.70
C SER A 95 0.15 -7.14 13.50
N LEU A 96 1.41 -6.81 13.76
CA LEU A 96 2.46 -6.85 12.75
C LEU A 96 3.02 -8.27 12.70
N ILE A 97 2.82 -9.01 11.60
CA ILE A 97 3.22 -10.42 11.48
C ILE A 97 4.32 -10.63 10.44
N TYR A 98 5.29 -11.49 10.76
CA TYR A 98 6.42 -11.84 9.88
C TYR A 98 6.99 -13.23 10.20
N ALA A 99 7.73 -13.83 9.27
CA ALA A 99 8.18 -15.22 9.34
C ALA A 99 9.06 -15.53 10.57
N ARG A 100 9.93 -14.60 10.95
CA ARG A 100 10.86 -14.80 12.08
C ARG A 100 10.17 -14.85 13.45
N MET A 101 8.88 -14.51 13.54
CA MET A 101 8.11 -14.77 14.76
C MET A 101 8.06 -16.25 15.15
N ARG A 102 8.29 -17.15 14.18
CA ARG A 102 8.37 -18.61 14.38
C ARG A 102 9.76 -19.09 14.79
N GLU A 103 10.77 -18.22 14.79
CA GLU A 103 12.15 -18.59 15.20
C GLU A 103 12.27 -18.72 16.73
N ARG A 104 11.24 -18.31 17.48
CA ARG A 104 11.14 -18.55 18.92
C ARG A 104 10.91 -20.04 19.19
N GLU A 105 11.79 -20.65 19.98
CA GLU A 105 11.72 -22.08 20.33
C GLU A 105 10.38 -22.49 20.98
N ASP A 106 9.71 -21.56 21.67
CA ASP A 106 8.42 -21.79 22.31
C ASP A 106 7.21 -21.65 21.38
N ARG A 107 7.39 -21.33 20.09
CA ARG A 107 6.30 -20.99 19.16
C ARG A 107 6.46 -21.61 17.77
N THR A 108 5.56 -22.52 17.44
CA THR A 108 5.46 -23.11 16.08
C THR A 108 4.49 -22.35 15.17
N LEU A 109 3.66 -21.47 15.72
CA LEU A 109 2.61 -20.73 15.00
C LEU A 109 2.79 -19.22 15.15
N VAL A 110 2.29 -18.48 14.17
CA VAL A 110 2.14 -17.02 14.27
C VAL A 110 0.99 -16.76 15.25
N PRO A 111 1.21 -16.06 16.38
CA PRO A 111 0.16 -15.81 17.36
C PRO A 111 -0.88 -14.85 16.75
N MET A 112 -2.12 -15.32 16.64
CA MET A 112 -3.28 -14.53 16.26
C MET A 112 -4.19 -14.38 17.49
N PHE A 113 -4.87 -13.23 17.60
CA PHE A 113 -5.78 -12.97 18.72
C PHE A 113 -6.99 -13.92 18.70
N SER A 114 -7.54 -14.18 17.51
CA SER A 114 -8.70 -15.05 17.33
C SER A 114 -8.70 -15.76 15.96
N TYR A 115 -9.69 -16.62 15.73
CA TYR A 115 -9.98 -17.23 14.41
C TYR A 115 -10.92 -16.36 13.55
N ARG A 116 -11.23 -15.13 13.98
CA ARG A 116 -12.13 -14.23 13.26
C ARG A 116 -11.44 -13.63 12.04
N GLY A 117 -12.25 -13.14 11.11
CA GLY A 117 -11.79 -12.38 9.95
C GLY A 117 -11.11 -11.07 10.34
N GLY A 118 -10.59 -10.38 9.32
CA GLY A 118 -9.89 -9.12 9.49
C GLY A 118 -9.49 -8.50 8.15
N VAL A 119 -8.70 -7.44 8.23
CA VAL A 119 -8.15 -6.74 7.07
C VAL A 119 -6.64 -6.61 7.17
N VAL A 120 -5.97 -6.67 6.02
CA VAL A 120 -4.56 -6.29 5.90
C VAL A 120 -4.50 -4.81 5.56
N LEU A 121 -3.71 -4.06 6.32
CA LEU A 121 -3.52 -2.64 6.12
C LEU A 121 -2.43 -2.39 5.08
N ARG A 122 -2.74 -1.55 4.10
CA ARG A 122 -1.82 -1.17 3.03
C ARG A 122 -0.77 -0.20 3.57
N PRO A 123 0.54 -0.48 3.41
CA PRO A 123 1.62 0.39 3.85
C PRO A 123 1.48 1.83 3.36
N GLU A 124 1.03 2.00 2.12
CA GLU A 124 0.96 3.31 1.46
C GLU A 124 -0.15 4.21 2.05
N ASP A 125 -1.18 3.60 2.65
CA ASP A 125 -2.31 4.29 3.25
C ASP A 125 -2.28 4.30 4.78
N THR A 126 -1.25 3.70 5.40
CA THR A 126 -1.20 3.45 6.83
C THR A 126 0.04 4.07 7.46
N LEU A 127 -0.19 4.98 8.41
CA LEU A 127 0.88 5.55 9.23
C LEU A 127 0.73 5.06 10.68
N VAL A 128 1.67 4.23 11.13
CA VAL A 128 1.78 3.86 12.54
C VAL A 128 2.59 4.94 13.25
N LEU A 129 1.92 5.72 14.09
CA LEU A 129 2.58 6.72 14.93
C LEU A 129 3.24 6.05 16.14
N CYS A 130 2.56 5.05 16.71
CA CYS A 130 2.96 4.36 17.94
C CYS A 130 2.37 2.95 17.98
N ALA A 131 3.17 2.01 18.44
CA ALA A 131 2.75 0.66 18.79
C ALA A 131 2.94 0.40 20.29
N TYR A 132 1.94 -0.24 20.91
CA TYR A 132 1.99 -0.67 22.31
C TYR A 132 1.68 -2.15 22.37
N GLY A 133 2.61 -2.95 22.90
CA GLY A 133 2.51 -4.41 22.87
C GLY A 133 1.54 -5.03 23.88
N GLY A 134 0.89 -4.23 24.73
CA GLY A 134 -0.04 -4.71 25.75
C GLY A 134 -1.50 -4.35 25.43
N ASP A 135 -2.42 -5.21 25.86
CA ASP A 135 -3.85 -4.94 25.80
C ASP A 135 -4.20 -3.64 26.54
N GLY A 136 -5.07 -2.82 25.94
CA GLY A 136 -5.48 -1.52 26.48
C GLY A 136 -4.35 -0.52 26.74
N SER A 137 -3.10 -0.80 26.35
CA SER A 137 -1.94 0.02 26.73
C SER A 137 -1.95 1.42 26.12
N THR A 138 -2.78 1.64 25.10
CA THR A 138 -3.02 2.96 24.52
C THR A 138 -3.86 3.86 25.43
N LEU A 139 -4.69 3.32 26.34
CA LEU A 139 -5.67 4.10 27.12
C LEU A 139 -5.06 5.25 27.93
N LEU A 140 -3.84 5.06 28.43
CA LEU A 140 -3.12 6.05 29.24
C LEU A 140 -2.03 6.81 28.48
N ALA A 141 -1.85 6.52 27.18
CA ALA A 141 -0.78 7.09 26.36
C ALA A 141 -1.34 8.06 25.33
N ASN A 142 -0.70 9.22 25.19
CA ASN A 142 -1.01 10.19 24.14
C ASN A 142 0.12 10.19 23.10
N CYS A 143 -0.24 9.92 21.85
CA CYS A 143 0.65 10.08 20.71
C CYS A 143 0.27 11.35 19.98
N ASP A 144 1.09 12.38 20.12
CA ASP A 144 0.94 13.60 19.34
C ASP A 144 1.79 13.45 18.06
N PRO A 145 1.21 13.48 16.85
CA PRO A 145 1.98 13.41 15.61
C PRO A 145 2.97 14.57 15.44
N SER A 146 2.78 15.69 16.15
CA SER A 146 3.71 16.82 16.18
C SER A 146 4.85 16.66 17.21
N VAL A 147 4.73 15.69 18.12
CA VAL A 147 5.71 15.39 19.16
C VAL A 147 5.87 13.88 19.24
N VAL A 148 6.85 13.31 18.51
CA VAL A 148 7.26 11.91 18.71
C VAL A 148 7.77 11.80 20.14
N THR A 149 6.89 11.42 21.07
CA THR A 149 7.22 11.39 22.49
C THR A 149 8.18 10.23 22.76
N LYS A 150 9.02 10.36 23.79
CA LYS A 150 9.98 9.32 24.22
C LYS A 150 9.32 7.97 24.57
N SER A 151 7.99 7.93 24.74
CA SER A 151 7.22 6.74 25.08
C SER A 151 6.63 5.99 23.88
N CYS A 152 6.84 6.48 22.66
CA CYS A 152 6.33 5.85 21.45
C CYS A 152 7.40 4.91 20.87
N ILE A 153 7.07 3.62 20.74
CA ILE A 153 7.81 2.71 19.88
C ILE A 153 7.12 2.79 18.51
N PRO A 154 7.74 3.40 17.48
CA PRO A 154 7.25 3.27 16.11
C PRO A 154 7.32 1.81 15.65
#